data_AF-A0A7Y5S9B2-F1
#
_entry.id   AF-A0A7Y5S9B2-F1
#
_cell.length_a   1.000
_cell.length_b   1.000
_cell.length_c   1.000
_cell.angle_alpha   90.00
_cell.angle_beta   90.00
_cell.angle_gamma   90.00
#
_symmetry.space_group_name_H-M   'P 1'
#
loop_
_entity.id
_entity.type
_entity.pdbx_description
1 polymer ?
#
loop_
_entity_poly.entity_id
_entity_poly.type
_entity_poly.pdbx_seq_one_letter_code
_entity_poly.pdbx_strand_id
1 'polypeptide(L)'
;MPQRRLSFIGLNPRPLFARSAVVIAALAAFTMCAVAPCTAIAVPVRAQAEPPSADEVVAKVRAALGIQQLSGAKGVKLFAKGSYLGSPTETTLAVDAAGRFARSVQGPIDMVWSFDAKDLWTRDLGGEVYRVLAGDRRDAIFNAYALSGFFFSPAAKRSYTLAPGADSESTSLLISGESTPEPIRVEIDPSTWLPRAYRVVEGGNPRAIEIAEWREQTGLRVPARATLSADSVSDPYEVVRVEIVDRVPDEAFARPAAGVAHATFDPAIPAIVGVERAPTGHLLVKAAINGQDCGWFIFDTGAGINCVSKAVAERLSLQPIGSVPARGVGGVTHSPLFRPESLGVGPMTLHDGLLMQLDLSFLTLPLGREIGGVVGFGFLMRSVAEVDMGHATIALHDPSAYTLDAGEWSGVEITDRVPAVRASFDQGEGLFRLDTGANTALTFHAPTVERMKLLDGRTTTDTMLGGVGGAIKAKAGTLEWFTIGGQRLEKLAATFALENKGAFANPDIDGNIGAGILRNFKLVFDYPHQRMAFIKH
;
A
#
# COMPACT_ATOMS: atom_id res chain seq x y z
N MET A 1 42.28 -40.08 3.75
CA MET A 1 43.38 -40.24 2.77
C MET A 1 42.78 -40.50 1.39
N PRO A 2 43.35 -39.94 0.31
CA PRO A 2 42.58 -39.09 -0.61
C PRO A 2 42.39 -39.67 -2.03
N GLN A 3 41.38 -39.18 -2.74
CA GLN A 3 41.22 -39.32 -4.19
C GLN A 3 41.33 -37.96 -4.90
N ARG A 4 41.77 -38.03 -6.15
CA ARG A 4 42.60 -37.06 -6.87
C ARG A 4 41.82 -35.89 -7.45
N ARG A 5 42.46 -34.71 -7.40
CA ARG A 5 42.21 -33.56 -8.26
C ARG A 5 42.84 -33.79 -9.64
N LEU A 6 42.19 -33.27 -10.68
CA LEU A 6 42.81 -32.89 -11.94
C LEU A 6 42.23 -31.54 -12.39
N SER A 7 43.13 -30.74 -12.96
CA SER A 7 43.06 -29.30 -13.20
C SER A 7 43.55 -29.02 -14.62
N PHE A 8 42.96 -28.04 -15.33
CA PHE A 8 43.56 -27.31 -16.46
C PHE A 8 42.97 -25.86 -16.44
N ILE A 9 43.77 -24.81 -16.13
CA ILE A 9 44.48 -23.83 -17.00
C ILE A 9 43.50 -23.02 -17.88
N GLY A 10 43.47 -21.68 -18.03
CA GLY A 10 44.21 -20.46 -17.63
C GLY A 10 43.29 -19.27 -18.06
N LEU A 11 43.49 -17.97 -17.86
CA LEU A 11 44.65 -17.09 -17.84
C LEU A 11 44.24 -15.74 -17.21
N ASN A 12 45.20 -15.10 -16.56
CA ASN A 12 45.21 -13.75 -16.00
C ASN A 12 45.54 -12.72 -17.13
N PRO A 13 45.37 -11.39 -16.97
CA PRO A 13 46.33 -10.63 -16.14
C PRO A 13 45.78 -9.41 -15.37
N ARG A 14 46.47 -9.09 -14.26
CA ARG A 14 46.49 -7.80 -13.53
C ARG A 14 47.45 -6.80 -14.22
N PRO A 15 47.54 -5.50 -13.84
CA PRO A 15 48.14 -4.98 -12.56
C PRO A 15 47.27 -3.87 -11.89
N LEU A 16 47.18 -3.68 -10.57
CA LEU A 16 48.11 -3.36 -9.47
C LEU A 16 48.56 -1.88 -9.33
N PHE A 17 47.94 -1.19 -8.34
CA PHE A 17 48.46 -0.19 -7.34
C PHE A 17 49.23 1.07 -7.81
N ALA A 18 49.33 2.20 -7.08
CA ALA A 18 48.61 2.90 -6.01
C ALA A 18 49.41 4.19 -5.65
N ARG A 19 48.69 5.23 -5.17
CA ARG A 19 49.10 6.27 -4.17
C ARG A 19 50.11 7.41 -4.49
N SER A 20 49.55 8.62 -4.53
CA SER A 20 49.75 9.79 -3.62
C SER A 20 51.09 10.55 -3.44
N ALA A 21 51.05 11.84 -3.84
CA ALA A 21 51.24 13.09 -3.03
C ALA A 21 52.60 13.85 -2.91
N VAL A 22 52.44 15.21 -2.86
CA VAL A 22 53.28 16.33 -2.28
C VAL A 22 54.40 16.94 -3.18
N VAL A 23 54.28 18.15 -3.79
CA VAL A 23 54.47 19.60 -3.40
C VAL A 23 55.93 20.12 -3.29
N ILE A 24 56.27 21.22 -4.03
CA ILE A 24 56.96 22.51 -3.66
C ILE A 24 57.92 23.12 -4.74
N ALA A 25 57.60 24.36 -5.18
CA ALA A 25 58.39 25.60 -5.54
C ALA A 25 59.57 25.57 -6.56
N ALA A 26 60.02 26.63 -7.29
CA ALA A 26 59.78 28.09 -7.34
C ALA A 26 60.50 28.77 -8.57
N LEU A 27 60.01 29.96 -9.00
CA LEU A 27 60.66 31.18 -9.63
C LEU A 27 61.48 31.05 -10.95
N ALA A 28 61.58 32.02 -11.90
CA ALA A 28 61.08 33.40 -12.11
C ALA A 28 61.39 33.86 -13.57
N ALA A 29 60.68 34.87 -14.11
CA ALA A 29 61.27 36.10 -14.70
C ALA A 29 60.23 36.98 -15.46
N PHE A 30 60.36 38.28 -15.25
CA PHE A 30 59.55 39.43 -15.71
C PHE A 30 59.66 39.73 -17.22
N THR A 31 58.59 40.25 -17.84
CA THR A 31 58.70 41.38 -18.80
C THR A 31 57.40 42.19 -18.84
N MET A 32 57.50 43.49 -18.57
CA MET A 32 56.44 44.50 -18.76
C MET A 32 56.21 44.75 -20.25
N CYS A 33 54.95 44.85 -20.68
CA CYS A 33 54.57 45.59 -21.89
C CYS A 33 53.25 46.33 -21.66
N ALA A 34 53.22 47.55 -22.20
CA ALA A 34 52.30 48.62 -21.88
C ALA A 34 50.86 48.40 -22.41
N VAL A 35 49.93 49.00 -21.68
CA VAL A 35 48.48 49.05 -21.92
C VAL A 35 48.16 49.97 -23.11
N ALA A 36 47.36 49.48 -24.05
CA ALA A 36 46.56 50.31 -24.96
C ALA A 36 45.09 50.21 -24.55
N PRO A 37 44.34 51.33 -24.39
CA PRO A 37 42.95 51.28 -23.99
C PRO A 37 42.09 50.84 -25.18
N CYS A 38 41.66 49.58 -25.16
CA CYS A 38 40.57 49.09 -25.99
C CYS A 38 39.26 49.55 -25.33
N THR A 39 38.52 50.44 -25.99
CA THR A 39 37.18 50.83 -25.57
C THR A 39 36.26 49.61 -25.65
N ALA A 40 36.02 48.97 -24.49
CA ALA A 40 35.04 47.91 -24.38
C ALA A 40 33.64 48.49 -24.63
N ILE A 41 33.02 48.09 -25.73
CA ILE A 41 31.58 48.26 -25.93
C ILE A 41 30.91 47.37 -24.87
N ALA A 42 30.33 47.99 -23.84
CA ALA A 42 29.52 47.29 -22.86
C ALA A 42 28.27 46.74 -23.56
N VAL A 43 28.30 45.45 -23.91
CA VAL A 43 27.09 44.71 -24.21
C VAL A 43 26.29 44.69 -22.91
N PRO A 44 25.04 45.20 -22.88
CA PRO A 44 24.24 45.10 -21.68
C PRO A 44 24.04 43.61 -21.38
N VAL A 45 24.62 43.16 -20.27
CA VAL A 45 24.28 41.86 -19.68
C VAL A 45 22.80 41.94 -19.37
N ARG A 46 21.98 41.27 -20.17
CA ARG A 46 20.56 41.08 -19.88
C ARG A 46 20.53 40.41 -18.51
N ALA A 47 20.08 41.14 -17.49
CA ALA A 47 19.90 40.57 -16.16
C ALA A 47 19.09 39.28 -16.34
N GLN A 48 19.69 38.14 -16.02
CA GLN A 48 18.92 36.90 -15.90
C GLN A 48 17.87 37.20 -14.84
N ALA A 49 16.59 37.14 -15.22
CA ALA A 49 15.51 37.27 -14.27
C ALA A 49 15.76 36.27 -13.14
N GLU A 50 15.68 36.73 -11.89
CA GLU A 50 15.82 35.82 -10.75
C GLU A 50 14.79 34.70 -10.90
N PRO A 51 15.19 33.44 -10.62
CA PRO A 51 14.26 32.33 -10.66
C PRO A 51 13.10 32.60 -9.70
N PRO A 52 11.85 32.32 -10.10
CA PRO A 52 10.68 32.66 -9.30
C PRO A 52 10.71 31.94 -7.96
N SER A 53 10.20 32.58 -6.90
CA SER A 53 10.06 31.96 -5.58
C SER A 53 8.97 30.88 -5.56
N ALA A 54 8.98 30.00 -4.55
CA ALA A 54 7.94 28.97 -4.40
C ALA A 54 6.53 29.58 -4.33
N ASP A 55 6.38 30.68 -3.58
CA ASP A 55 5.11 31.39 -3.43
C ASP A 55 4.63 32.01 -4.74
N GLU A 56 5.54 32.55 -5.55
CA GLU A 56 5.22 33.06 -6.89
C GLU A 56 4.75 31.94 -7.83
N VAL A 57 5.44 30.78 -7.81
CA VAL A 57 5.02 29.62 -8.61
C VAL A 57 3.65 29.12 -8.15
N VAL A 58 3.42 29.00 -6.84
CA VAL A 58 2.12 28.60 -6.29
C VAL A 58 1.01 29.59 -6.67
N ALA A 59 1.26 30.89 -6.59
CA ALA A 59 0.30 31.91 -7.00
C ALA A 59 -0.06 31.80 -8.49
N LYS A 60 0.93 31.57 -9.36
CA LYS A 60 0.73 31.35 -10.79
C LYS A 60 -0.05 30.06 -11.06
N VAL A 61 0.26 28.97 -10.36
CA VAL A 61 -0.48 27.69 -10.48
C VAL A 61 -1.94 27.88 -10.04
N ARG A 62 -2.18 28.56 -8.91
CA ARG A 62 -3.55 28.86 -8.44
C ARG A 62 -4.35 29.64 -9.48
N ALA A 63 -3.75 30.66 -10.09
CA ALA A 63 -4.36 31.44 -11.16
C ALA A 63 -4.63 30.60 -12.41
N ALA A 64 -3.67 29.76 -12.83
CA ALA A 64 -3.82 28.88 -13.99
C ALA A 64 -4.91 27.83 -13.81
N LEU A 65 -5.07 27.28 -12.59
CA LEU A 65 -6.13 26.31 -12.26
C LEU A 65 -7.51 26.96 -12.10
N GLY A 66 -7.60 28.27 -11.85
CA GLY A 66 -8.84 28.95 -11.52
C GLY A 66 -9.38 28.60 -10.13
N ILE A 67 -8.55 28.08 -9.23
CA ILE A 67 -8.97 27.51 -7.94
C ILE A 67 -9.67 28.55 -7.02
N GLN A 68 -9.52 29.85 -7.30
CA GLN A 68 -10.21 30.92 -6.56
C GLN A 68 -11.75 30.81 -6.65
N GLN A 69 -12.27 30.11 -7.66
CA GLN A 69 -13.70 29.85 -7.80
C GLN A 69 -14.26 28.92 -6.71
N LEU A 70 -13.41 28.13 -6.05
CA LEU A 70 -13.79 27.21 -4.97
C LEU A 70 -13.73 27.86 -3.59
N SER A 71 -14.06 29.15 -3.49
CA SER A 71 -14.09 29.91 -2.24
C SER A 71 -15.45 29.83 -1.54
N GLY A 72 -15.45 30.09 -0.22
CA GLY A 72 -16.66 30.07 0.60
C GLY A 72 -17.15 28.65 0.89
N ALA A 73 -18.44 28.38 0.66
CA ALA A 73 -19.06 27.07 0.87
C ALA A 73 -19.06 26.18 -0.39
N LYS A 74 -18.58 26.72 -1.52
CA LYS A 74 -18.62 26.05 -2.81
C LYS A 74 -17.81 24.76 -2.81
N GLY A 75 -18.24 23.82 -3.64
CA GLY A 75 -17.48 22.62 -3.95
C GLY A 75 -17.44 22.35 -5.45
N VAL A 76 -16.63 21.37 -5.83
CA VAL A 76 -16.51 20.88 -7.19
C VAL A 76 -16.92 19.42 -7.25
N LYS A 77 -17.64 19.04 -8.31
CA LYS A 77 -17.88 17.65 -8.69
C LYS A 77 -17.25 17.39 -10.05
N LEU A 78 -16.37 16.42 -10.12
CA LEU A 78 -15.78 15.90 -11.34
C LEU A 78 -16.46 14.58 -11.69
N PHE A 79 -16.91 14.46 -12.93
CA PHE A 79 -17.40 13.22 -13.49
C PHE A 79 -16.39 12.78 -14.55
N ALA A 80 -15.88 11.57 -14.39
CA ALA A 80 -14.82 11.05 -15.22
C ALA A 80 -15.14 9.64 -15.71
N LYS A 81 -14.53 9.27 -16.83
CA LYS A 81 -14.45 7.90 -17.32
C LYS A 81 -13.02 7.42 -17.19
N GLY A 82 -12.82 6.13 -17.06
CA GLY A 82 -11.48 5.56 -17.02
C GLY A 82 -11.50 4.06 -17.10
N SER A 83 -10.39 3.46 -16.68
CA SER A 83 -10.39 2.06 -16.28
C SER A 83 -10.00 1.92 -14.83
N TYR A 84 -10.43 0.83 -14.23
CA TYR A 84 -9.91 0.36 -12.95
C TYR A 84 -9.79 -1.16 -13.05
N LEU A 85 -8.60 -1.68 -12.79
CA LEU A 85 -8.31 -3.12 -12.88
C LEU A 85 -8.68 -3.70 -14.26
N GLY A 86 -8.37 -2.95 -15.32
CA GLY A 86 -8.65 -3.34 -16.71
C GLY A 86 -10.12 -3.28 -17.12
N SER A 87 -11.02 -2.84 -16.23
CA SER A 87 -12.45 -2.70 -16.52
C SER A 87 -12.83 -1.23 -16.72
N PRO A 88 -13.70 -0.88 -17.68
CA PRO A 88 -14.22 0.48 -17.80
C PRO A 88 -14.93 0.92 -16.52
N THR A 89 -14.69 2.16 -16.09
CA THR A 89 -15.34 2.75 -14.92
C THR A 89 -15.85 4.15 -15.17
N GLU A 90 -16.88 4.52 -14.41
CA GLU A 90 -17.31 5.90 -14.25
C GLU A 90 -16.95 6.35 -12.83
N THR A 91 -16.28 7.49 -12.71
CA THR A 91 -15.86 8.05 -11.43
C THR A 91 -16.58 9.37 -11.17
N THR A 92 -17.10 9.52 -9.95
CA THR A 92 -17.50 10.84 -9.43
C THR A 92 -16.56 11.22 -8.29
N LEU A 93 -16.00 12.42 -8.34
CA LEU A 93 -15.21 13.01 -7.25
C LEU A 93 -15.85 14.34 -6.84
N ALA A 94 -16.34 14.44 -5.62
CA ALA A 94 -16.78 15.69 -5.01
C ALA A 94 -15.76 16.17 -3.99
N VAL A 95 -15.38 17.45 -4.02
CA VAL A 95 -14.50 18.08 -3.02
C VAL A 95 -15.10 19.42 -2.61
N ASP A 96 -15.18 19.71 -1.31
CA ASP A 96 -15.63 21.01 -0.82
C ASP A 96 -14.47 21.95 -0.47
N ALA A 97 -14.78 23.22 -0.16
CA ALA A 97 -13.79 24.21 0.20
C ALA A 97 -12.97 23.88 1.46
N ALA A 98 -13.46 22.98 2.33
CA ALA A 98 -12.74 22.53 3.52
C ALA A 98 -11.82 21.33 3.24
N GLY A 99 -11.88 20.74 2.04
CA GLY A 99 -11.09 19.58 1.66
C GLY A 99 -11.74 18.25 2.03
N ARG A 100 -13.00 18.27 2.48
CA ARG A 100 -13.78 17.03 2.56
C ARG A 100 -14.01 16.53 1.14
N PHE A 101 -13.95 15.22 0.95
CA PHE A 101 -14.15 14.65 -0.38
C PHE A 101 -14.95 13.36 -0.35
N ALA A 102 -15.63 13.08 -1.45
CA ALA A 102 -16.30 11.83 -1.73
C ALA A 102 -15.91 11.38 -3.12
N ARG A 103 -15.36 10.18 -3.25
CA ARG A 103 -14.99 9.58 -4.54
C ARG A 103 -15.71 8.26 -4.69
N SER A 104 -16.46 8.09 -5.78
CA SER A 104 -17.09 6.83 -6.16
C SER A 104 -16.52 6.39 -7.49
N VAL A 105 -16.03 5.16 -7.56
CA VAL A 105 -15.67 4.47 -8.81
C VAL A 105 -16.74 3.41 -9.03
N GLN A 106 -17.44 3.48 -10.16
CA GLN A 106 -18.53 2.59 -10.55
C GLN A 106 -18.12 1.74 -11.73
N GLY A 107 -18.35 0.44 -11.65
CA GLY A 107 -17.99 -0.53 -12.68
C GLY A 107 -18.37 -1.95 -12.28
N PRO A 108 -17.70 -2.99 -12.80
CA PRO A 108 -17.90 -4.37 -12.33
C PRO A 108 -17.57 -4.56 -10.84
N ILE A 109 -16.71 -3.68 -10.32
CA ILE A 109 -16.28 -3.61 -8.93
C ILE A 109 -16.39 -2.15 -8.51
N ASP A 110 -17.34 -1.87 -7.64
CA ASP A 110 -17.55 -0.54 -7.10
C ASP A 110 -16.62 -0.28 -5.91
N MET A 111 -16.13 0.95 -5.81
CA MET A 111 -15.45 1.43 -4.61
C MET A 111 -15.87 2.84 -4.28
N VAL A 112 -15.88 3.16 -2.99
CA VAL A 112 -16.24 4.49 -2.50
C VAL A 112 -15.25 4.91 -1.44
N TRP A 113 -14.79 6.17 -1.48
CA TRP A 113 -14.07 6.81 -0.39
C TRP A 113 -14.83 8.05 0.05
N SER A 114 -14.95 8.26 1.35
CA SER A 114 -15.54 9.48 1.92
C SER A 114 -14.71 9.99 3.08
N PHE A 115 -14.39 11.28 3.03
CA PHE A 115 -13.53 11.97 4.00
C PHE A 115 -14.25 13.17 4.58
N ASP A 116 -14.49 13.15 5.89
CA ASP A 116 -15.20 14.21 6.61
C ASP A 116 -14.29 15.28 7.23
N ALA A 117 -13.02 15.34 6.79
CA ALA A 117 -11.90 16.10 7.33
C ALA A 117 -11.21 15.49 8.57
N LYS A 118 -11.82 14.50 9.21
CA LYS A 118 -11.25 13.77 10.35
C LYS A 118 -11.02 12.30 9.99
N ASP A 119 -12.09 11.62 9.61
CA ASP A 119 -12.16 10.20 9.32
C ASP A 119 -12.32 9.98 7.82
N LEU A 120 -11.49 9.08 7.29
CA LEU A 120 -11.64 8.57 5.93
C LEU A 120 -12.26 7.18 6.02
N TRP A 121 -13.36 6.97 5.32
CA TRP A 121 -14.03 5.68 5.18
C TRP A 121 -13.90 5.18 3.76
N THR A 122 -13.91 3.86 3.60
CA THR A 122 -14.03 3.21 2.30
C THR A 122 -15.20 2.23 2.28
N ARG A 123 -15.81 2.06 1.12
CA ARG A 123 -16.46 0.81 0.71
C ARG A 123 -15.52 0.16 -0.30
N ASP A 124 -14.85 -0.91 0.11
CA ASP A 124 -13.83 -1.59 -0.68
C ASP A 124 -14.45 -2.55 -1.71
N LEU A 125 -13.60 -3.18 -2.52
CA LEU A 125 -13.96 -4.05 -3.65
C LEU A 125 -14.99 -5.14 -3.34
N GLY A 126 -14.94 -5.75 -2.15
CA GLY A 126 -15.89 -6.77 -1.71
C GLY A 126 -17.12 -6.19 -1.01
N GLY A 127 -17.26 -4.87 -0.96
CA GLY A 127 -18.33 -4.16 -0.26
C GLY A 127 -18.08 -3.95 1.22
N GLU A 128 -16.89 -4.26 1.72
CA GLU A 128 -16.45 -4.03 3.10
C GLU A 128 -16.39 -2.54 3.42
N VAL A 129 -16.90 -2.15 4.60
CA VAL A 129 -16.86 -0.75 5.06
C VAL A 129 -16.04 -0.62 6.34
N TYR A 130 -14.92 0.10 6.25
CA TYR A 130 -14.02 0.36 7.36
C TYR A 130 -13.39 1.75 7.27
N ARG A 131 -12.86 2.22 8.41
CA ARG A 131 -12.07 3.45 8.46
C ARG A 131 -10.68 3.17 7.92
N VAL A 132 -10.26 3.96 6.95
CA VAL A 132 -8.97 3.85 6.29
C VAL A 132 -7.91 4.60 7.09
N LEU A 133 -6.77 3.96 7.33
CA LEU A 133 -5.67 4.49 8.14
C LEU A 133 -4.34 4.42 7.35
N ALA A 134 -3.27 4.92 7.96
CA ALA A 134 -1.90 4.81 7.43
C ALA A 134 -1.74 5.23 5.94
N GLY A 135 -1.06 4.40 5.14
CA GLY A 135 -0.77 4.67 3.72
C GLY A 135 -2.01 4.74 2.85
N ASP A 136 -2.96 3.82 3.02
CA ASP A 136 -4.21 3.82 2.26
C ASP A 136 -4.98 5.15 2.38
N ARG A 137 -4.87 5.81 3.54
CA ARG A 137 -5.50 7.12 3.77
C ARG A 137 -4.84 8.23 2.98
N ARG A 138 -3.51 8.23 2.94
CA ARG A 138 -2.72 9.22 2.20
C ARG A 138 -2.89 9.03 0.70
N ASP A 139 -2.92 7.79 0.22
CA ASP A 139 -3.16 7.45 -1.19
C ASP A 139 -4.52 7.99 -1.66
N ALA A 140 -5.58 7.85 -0.85
CA ALA A 140 -6.91 8.39 -1.17
C ALA A 140 -6.92 9.93 -1.20
N ILE A 141 -6.26 10.59 -0.24
CA ILE A 141 -6.14 12.06 -0.20
C ILE A 141 -5.33 12.56 -1.41
N PHE A 142 -4.22 11.89 -1.74
CA PHE A 142 -3.37 12.21 -2.88
C PHE A 142 -4.18 12.25 -4.18
N ASN A 143 -4.94 11.18 -4.45
CA ASN A 143 -5.79 11.10 -5.64
C ASN A 143 -6.85 12.20 -5.65
N ALA A 144 -7.60 12.38 -4.56
CA ALA A 144 -8.66 13.38 -4.49
C ALA A 144 -8.14 14.81 -4.69
N TYR A 145 -7.03 15.17 -4.05
CA TYR A 145 -6.51 16.53 -4.07
C TYR A 145 -5.73 16.87 -5.34
N ALA A 146 -5.05 15.91 -5.95
CA ALA A 146 -4.39 16.11 -7.25
C ALA A 146 -5.42 16.33 -8.36
N LEU A 147 -6.44 15.46 -8.44
CA LEU A 147 -7.43 15.51 -9.52
C LEU A 147 -8.35 16.73 -9.44
N SER A 148 -8.63 17.23 -8.24
CA SER A 148 -9.43 18.44 -8.02
C SER A 148 -8.63 19.74 -8.02
N GLY A 149 -7.30 19.67 -8.03
CA GLY A 149 -6.42 20.83 -7.80
C GLY A 149 -6.42 21.33 -6.36
N PHE A 150 -7.12 20.66 -5.42
CA PHE A 150 -7.24 21.09 -4.03
C PHE A 150 -5.90 21.20 -3.31
N PHE A 151 -4.84 20.51 -3.76
CA PHE A 151 -3.49 20.72 -3.25
C PHE A 151 -3.03 22.18 -3.29
N PHE A 152 -3.56 23.00 -4.20
CA PHE A 152 -3.23 24.42 -4.32
C PHE A 152 -4.29 25.33 -3.68
N SER A 153 -5.35 24.78 -3.08
CA SER A 153 -6.30 25.55 -2.29
C SER A 153 -5.63 26.16 -1.05
N PRO A 154 -5.88 27.43 -0.70
CA PRO A 154 -5.42 28.00 0.57
C PRO A 154 -5.88 27.18 1.79
N ALA A 155 -7.03 26.52 1.71
CA ALA A 155 -7.59 25.69 2.78
C ALA A 155 -6.79 24.40 3.04
N ALA A 156 -5.98 23.94 2.08
CA ALA A 156 -5.19 22.73 2.22
C ALA A 156 -4.05 22.85 3.26
N LYS A 157 -3.72 24.08 3.69
CA LYS A 157 -2.68 24.38 4.69
C LYS A 157 -1.36 23.62 4.43
N ARG A 158 -0.90 23.65 3.19
CA ARG A 158 0.35 23.00 2.76
C ARG A 158 1.51 23.99 2.70
N SER A 159 2.71 23.47 2.88
CA SER A 159 3.96 24.17 2.56
C SER A 159 4.48 23.72 1.20
N TYR A 160 5.11 24.64 0.48
CA TYR A 160 5.64 24.42 -0.85
C TYR A 160 7.10 24.85 -0.87
N THR A 161 7.98 23.99 -1.36
CA THR A 161 9.37 24.35 -1.63
C THR A 161 9.71 24.07 -3.09
N LEU A 162 10.64 24.84 -3.66
CA LEU A 162 11.12 24.59 -5.01
C LEU A 162 12.04 23.37 -5.03
N ALA A 163 11.91 22.59 -6.09
CA ALA A 163 12.88 21.57 -6.45
C ALA A 163 13.23 21.71 -7.95
N PRO A 164 14.45 21.32 -8.36
CA PRO A 164 14.80 21.24 -9.77
C PRO A 164 13.78 20.36 -10.51
N GLY A 165 13.38 20.78 -11.71
CA GLY A 165 12.59 19.99 -12.63
C GLY A 165 13.32 18.71 -13.08
N ALA A 166 12.58 17.80 -13.71
CA ALA A 166 13.17 16.59 -14.31
C ALA A 166 14.05 16.93 -15.54
N ASP A 167 13.80 18.07 -16.17
CA ASP A 167 14.53 18.64 -17.30
C ASP A 167 14.91 20.10 -16.98
N SER A 168 15.84 20.69 -17.76
CA SER A 168 16.30 22.08 -17.56
C SER A 168 15.21 23.13 -17.81
N GLU A 169 14.08 22.71 -18.38
CA GLU A 169 12.97 23.55 -18.82
C GLU A 169 11.75 23.48 -17.89
N SER A 170 11.79 22.72 -16.79
CA SER A 170 10.69 22.63 -15.83
C SER A 170 11.08 23.04 -14.41
N THR A 171 10.06 23.47 -13.67
CA THR A 171 10.16 23.70 -12.23
C THR A 171 9.33 22.66 -11.52
N SER A 172 9.83 22.14 -10.40
CA SER A 172 9.05 21.29 -9.51
C SER A 172 8.73 22.01 -8.21
N LEU A 173 7.55 21.72 -7.66
CA LEU A 173 7.20 22.04 -6.29
C LEU A 173 7.22 20.75 -5.46
N LEU A 174 7.73 20.83 -4.24
CA LEU A 174 7.55 19.81 -3.22
C LEU A 174 6.47 20.29 -2.27
N ILE A 175 5.38 19.53 -2.17
CA ILE A 175 4.28 19.81 -1.27
C ILE A 175 4.49 18.99 0.00
N SER A 176 4.56 19.67 1.15
CA SER A 176 4.72 19.05 2.47
C SER A 176 3.60 19.51 3.44
N GLY A 177 3.35 18.74 4.50
CA GLY A 177 2.32 19.04 5.50
C GLY A 177 2.12 17.92 6.54
N GLU A 178 1.26 18.15 7.54
CA GLU A 178 1.14 17.38 8.82
C GLU A 178 1.00 15.84 8.73
N SER A 179 0.82 15.26 7.55
CA SER A 179 0.44 13.85 7.40
C SER A 179 1.16 13.08 6.28
N THR A 180 2.03 13.71 5.48
CA THR A 180 2.78 13.02 4.42
C THR A 180 4.25 12.85 4.83
N PRO A 181 4.73 11.62 5.14
CA PRO A 181 6.13 11.40 5.51
C PRO A 181 7.10 11.80 4.41
N GLU A 182 6.69 11.61 3.15
CA GLU A 182 7.43 12.03 1.97
C GLU A 182 6.72 13.20 1.27
N PRO A 183 7.46 14.20 0.77
CA PRO A 183 6.86 15.30 0.03
C PRO A 183 6.32 14.84 -1.32
N ILE A 184 5.15 15.36 -1.70
CA ILE A 184 4.59 15.14 -3.04
C ILE A 184 5.33 16.07 -4.01
N ARG A 185 5.98 15.50 -5.02
CA ARG A 185 6.60 16.26 -6.11
C ARG A 185 5.55 16.59 -7.17
N VAL A 186 5.43 17.86 -7.51
CA VAL A 186 4.56 18.34 -8.59
C VAL A 186 5.43 18.99 -9.65
N GLU A 187 5.44 18.41 -10.85
CA GLU A 187 6.15 18.96 -12.00
C GLU A 187 5.25 20.00 -12.67
N ILE A 188 5.75 21.23 -12.82
CA ILE A 188 5.01 22.37 -13.38
C ILE A 188 5.56 22.72 -14.76
N ASP A 189 4.68 22.90 -15.73
CA ASP A 189 5.01 23.51 -17.02
C ASP A 189 5.12 25.04 -16.86
N PRO A 190 6.30 25.66 -17.05
CA PRO A 190 6.45 27.10 -16.83
C PRO A 190 5.79 27.96 -17.92
N SER A 191 5.39 27.39 -19.06
CA SER A 191 4.69 28.13 -20.12
C SER A 191 3.20 28.33 -19.81
N THR A 192 2.60 27.36 -19.10
CA THR A 192 1.18 27.36 -18.76
C THR A 192 0.90 27.52 -17.26
N TRP A 193 1.92 27.31 -16.41
CA TRP A 193 1.85 27.18 -14.95
C TRP A 193 0.96 26.05 -14.46
N LEU A 194 0.66 25.08 -15.32
CA LEU A 194 -0.15 23.92 -14.98
C LEU A 194 0.71 22.72 -14.56
N PRO A 195 0.26 21.92 -13.59
CA PRO A 195 0.89 20.65 -13.27
C PRO A 195 0.89 19.68 -14.45
N ARG A 196 2.05 19.09 -14.76
CA ARG A 196 2.21 17.98 -15.72
C ARG A 196 2.15 16.63 -15.03
N ALA A 197 2.66 16.54 -13.80
CA ALA A 197 2.64 15.31 -13.03
C ALA A 197 2.62 15.60 -11.53
N TYR A 198 1.93 14.74 -10.79
CA TYR A 198 2.06 14.59 -9.34
C TYR A 198 2.74 13.25 -9.09
N ARG A 199 3.78 13.22 -8.26
CA ARG A 199 4.54 12.01 -7.93
C ARG A 199 4.76 11.92 -6.43
N VAL A 200 4.53 10.75 -5.87
CA VAL A 200 4.85 10.42 -4.49
C VAL A 200 5.35 8.98 -4.46
N VAL A 201 6.24 8.66 -3.52
CA VAL A 201 6.53 7.27 -3.20
C VAL A 201 5.76 6.99 -1.92
N GLU A 202 4.74 6.14 -2.05
CA GLU A 202 3.86 5.75 -0.95
C GLU A 202 3.99 4.26 -0.74
N GLY A 203 4.29 3.84 0.50
CA GLY A 203 4.55 2.44 0.76
C GLY A 203 5.64 1.89 -0.17
N GLY A 204 6.66 2.69 -0.53
CA GLY A 204 7.82 2.25 -1.34
C GLY A 204 7.48 2.02 -2.81
N ASN A 205 6.21 2.22 -3.16
CA ASN A 205 5.70 2.08 -4.50
C ASN A 205 5.54 3.48 -5.10
N PRO A 206 6.12 3.73 -6.28
CA PRO A 206 5.88 4.98 -6.97
C PRO A 206 4.41 5.08 -7.34
N ARG A 207 3.80 6.21 -6.98
CA ARG A 207 2.48 6.65 -7.40
C ARG A 207 2.65 7.88 -8.26
N ALA A 208 1.91 7.95 -9.36
CA ALA A 208 1.93 9.11 -10.22
C ALA A 208 0.56 9.42 -10.81
N ILE A 209 0.26 10.70 -10.97
CA ILE A 209 -0.83 11.20 -11.80
C ILE A 209 -0.18 12.05 -12.87
N GLU A 210 -0.14 11.56 -14.09
CA GLU A 210 0.44 12.24 -15.25
C GLU A 210 -0.67 12.85 -16.09
N ILE A 211 -0.61 14.16 -16.33
CA ILE A 211 -1.69 14.91 -16.95
C ILE A 211 -1.30 15.21 -18.39
N ALA A 212 -2.02 14.60 -19.32
CA ALA A 212 -1.79 14.74 -20.75
C ALA A 212 -2.54 15.95 -21.35
N GLU A 213 -3.69 16.30 -20.77
CA GLU A 213 -4.51 17.42 -21.25
C GLU A 213 -5.23 18.11 -20.11
N TRP A 214 -5.15 19.44 -20.10
CA TRP A 214 -5.98 20.31 -19.26
C TRP A 214 -7.11 20.90 -20.10
N ARG A 215 -8.31 21.00 -19.51
CA ARG A 215 -9.45 21.66 -20.13
C ARG A 215 -10.12 22.60 -19.15
N GLU A 216 -10.51 23.77 -19.64
CA GLU A 216 -11.31 24.70 -18.87
C GLU A 216 -12.80 24.33 -18.96
N GLN A 217 -13.46 24.17 -17.81
CA GLN A 217 -14.91 24.03 -17.69
C GLN A 217 -15.35 24.82 -16.47
N THR A 218 -16.43 25.59 -16.58
CA THR A 218 -16.89 26.45 -15.46
C THR A 218 -15.82 27.41 -14.94
N GLY A 219 -14.83 27.75 -15.79
CA GLY A 219 -13.64 28.55 -15.47
C GLY A 219 -12.63 27.90 -14.51
N LEU A 220 -12.78 26.61 -14.21
CA LEU A 220 -11.75 25.78 -13.58
C LEU A 220 -10.99 25.03 -14.68
N ARG A 221 -9.66 24.95 -14.59
CA ARG A 221 -8.90 24.00 -15.41
C ARG A 221 -8.79 22.68 -14.65
N VAL A 222 -9.27 21.61 -15.28
CA VAL A 222 -9.25 20.25 -14.74
C VAL A 222 -8.41 19.33 -15.62
N PRO A 223 -7.87 18.21 -15.07
CA PRO A 223 -7.15 17.23 -15.86
C PRO A 223 -8.13 16.48 -16.77
N ALA A 224 -8.34 16.99 -17.98
CA ALA A 224 -9.26 16.42 -18.96
C ALA A 224 -8.83 15.02 -19.37
N ARG A 225 -7.53 14.77 -19.50
CA ARG A 225 -6.95 13.44 -19.65
C ARG A 225 -5.72 13.30 -18.75
N ALA A 226 -5.70 12.23 -17.98
CA ALA A 226 -4.60 11.85 -17.12
C ALA A 226 -4.41 10.33 -17.11
N THR A 227 -3.24 9.90 -16.66
CA THR A 227 -2.90 8.52 -16.36
C THR A 227 -2.61 8.41 -14.87
N LEU A 228 -3.34 7.55 -14.18
CA LEU A 228 -3.11 7.21 -12.78
C LEU A 228 -2.26 5.96 -12.74
N SER A 229 -1.04 6.09 -12.26
CA SER A 229 -0.10 4.99 -12.14
C SER A 229 0.13 4.64 -10.69
N ALA A 230 -0.10 3.39 -10.36
CA ALA A 230 0.21 2.80 -9.08
C ALA A 230 0.64 1.36 -9.31
N ASP A 231 1.68 0.89 -8.62
CA ASP A 231 1.78 -0.55 -8.40
C ASP A 231 1.96 -1.39 -9.70
N SER A 232 2.62 -0.79 -10.71
CA SER A 232 2.81 -1.29 -12.09
C SER A 232 1.54 -1.32 -12.96
N VAL A 233 0.42 -0.81 -12.45
CA VAL A 233 -0.81 -0.55 -13.19
C VAL A 233 -0.86 0.92 -13.57
N SER A 234 -1.30 1.19 -14.80
CA SER A 234 -1.56 2.53 -15.30
C SER A 234 -2.97 2.57 -15.87
N ASP A 235 -3.83 3.34 -15.24
CA ASP A 235 -5.24 3.47 -15.61
C ASP A 235 -5.49 4.86 -16.25
N PRO A 236 -6.04 4.95 -17.47
CA PRO A 236 -6.54 6.20 -18.02
C PRO A 236 -7.66 6.79 -17.15
N TYR A 237 -7.68 8.11 -17.07
CA TYR A 237 -8.69 8.91 -16.39
C TYR A 237 -9.04 10.13 -17.24
N GLU A 238 -10.29 10.26 -17.64
CA GLU A 238 -10.79 11.33 -18.50
C GLU A 238 -11.93 12.08 -17.80
N VAL A 239 -11.72 13.34 -17.44
CA VAL A 239 -12.80 14.18 -16.90
C VAL A 239 -13.71 14.63 -18.04
N VAL A 240 -14.94 14.13 -18.03
CA VAL A 240 -15.94 14.43 -19.05
C VAL A 240 -16.79 15.65 -18.69
N ARG A 241 -17.01 15.91 -17.39
CA ARG A 241 -17.89 16.97 -16.93
C ARG A 241 -17.48 17.49 -15.56
N VAL A 242 -17.62 18.81 -15.38
CA VAL A 242 -17.35 19.52 -14.13
C VAL A 242 -18.59 20.27 -13.69
N GLU A 243 -18.93 20.20 -12.41
CA GLU A 243 -19.93 21.06 -11.78
C GLU A 243 -19.31 21.81 -10.60
N ILE A 244 -19.53 23.12 -10.55
CA ILE A 244 -19.34 23.89 -9.31
C ILE A 244 -20.70 23.95 -8.62
N VAL A 245 -20.74 23.50 -7.37
CA VAL A 245 -21.96 23.49 -6.55
C VAL A 245 -21.81 24.48 -5.40
N ASP A 246 -22.92 25.09 -4.98
CA ASP A 246 -22.90 26.02 -3.84
C ASP A 246 -22.51 25.34 -2.54
N ARG A 247 -22.82 24.05 -2.41
CA ARG A 247 -22.43 23.18 -1.31
C ARG A 247 -22.49 21.71 -1.74
N VAL A 248 -21.51 20.92 -1.33
CA VAL A 248 -21.61 19.46 -1.38
C VAL A 248 -22.37 18.99 -0.13
N PRO A 249 -23.44 18.19 -0.25
CA PRO A 249 -24.20 17.70 0.91
C PRO A 249 -23.29 16.94 1.89
N ASP A 250 -23.53 17.12 3.20
CA ASP A 250 -22.68 16.51 4.23
C ASP A 250 -22.75 14.97 4.19
N GLU A 251 -23.88 14.42 3.74
CA GLU A 251 -24.11 12.98 3.57
C GLU A 251 -23.13 12.36 2.57
N ALA A 252 -22.58 13.14 1.62
CA ALA A 252 -21.57 12.64 0.69
C ALA A 252 -20.26 12.25 1.39
N PHE A 253 -19.95 12.90 2.53
CA PHE A 253 -18.72 12.70 3.29
C PHE A 253 -18.89 11.70 4.44
N ALA A 254 -20.11 11.25 4.71
CA ALA A 254 -20.41 10.29 5.77
C ALA A 254 -19.84 8.90 5.44
N ARG A 255 -19.81 8.02 6.46
CA ARG A 255 -19.51 6.60 6.28
C ARG A 255 -20.39 6.02 5.15
N PRO A 256 -19.82 5.36 4.13
CA PRO A 256 -20.59 4.85 3.02
C PRO A 256 -21.49 3.69 3.48
N ALA A 257 -22.61 3.52 2.80
CA ALA A 257 -23.46 2.34 3.00
C ALA A 257 -22.69 1.05 2.69
N ALA A 258 -23.03 -0.05 3.35
CA ALA A 258 -22.45 -1.35 3.04
C ALA A 258 -22.73 -1.77 1.59
N GLY A 259 -21.84 -2.61 1.03
CA GLY A 259 -22.10 -3.27 -0.25
C GLY A 259 -23.15 -4.38 -0.13
N VAL A 260 -23.36 -5.08 -1.25
CA VAL A 260 -24.31 -6.22 -1.31
C VAL A 260 -23.84 -7.42 -0.49
N ALA A 261 -22.53 -7.60 -0.34
CA ALA A 261 -21.96 -8.72 0.39
C ALA A 261 -22.20 -8.60 1.90
N HIS A 262 -22.84 -9.61 2.45
CA HIS A 262 -23.21 -9.68 3.85
C HIS A 262 -22.96 -11.09 4.39
N ALA A 263 -22.84 -11.21 5.72
CA ALA A 263 -22.66 -12.49 6.37
C ALA A 263 -23.89 -12.88 7.18
N THR A 264 -24.16 -14.18 7.24
CA THR A 264 -25.15 -14.79 8.12
C THR A 264 -24.47 -15.83 9.00
N PHE A 265 -24.93 -15.96 10.24
CA PHE A 265 -24.45 -16.94 11.20
C PHE A 265 -25.59 -17.90 11.56
N ASP A 266 -25.38 -19.20 11.39
CA ASP A 266 -26.35 -20.22 11.78
C ASP A 266 -26.22 -20.51 13.28
N PRO A 267 -27.21 -20.15 14.11
CA PRO A 267 -27.15 -20.38 15.56
C PRO A 267 -27.22 -21.86 15.94
N ALA A 268 -27.60 -22.75 15.02
CA ALA A 268 -27.60 -24.20 15.25
C ALA A 268 -26.21 -24.82 15.10
N ILE A 269 -25.27 -24.12 14.46
CA ILE A 269 -23.88 -24.57 14.28
C ILE A 269 -23.01 -23.91 15.36
N PRO A 270 -22.23 -24.67 16.14
CA PRO A 270 -21.31 -24.09 17.11
C PRO A 270 -20.32 -23.09 16.49
N ALA A 271 -19.95 -22.06 17.24
CA ALA A 271 -18.95 -21.07 16.81
C ALA A 271 -17.60 -21.70 16.45
N ILE A 272 -17.22 -22.78 17.16
CA ILE A 272 -15.97 -23.50 16.96
C ILE A 272 -15.96 -24.20 15.60
N VAL A 273 -14.97 -23.87 14.78
CA VAL A 273 -14.74 -24.46 13.46
C VAL A 273 -13.84 -25.68 13.58
N GLY A 274 -14.07 -26.70 12.76
CA GLY A 274 -13.15 -27.82 12.61
C GLY A 274 -11.83 -27.37 11.96
N VAL A 275 -10.72 -27.50 12.68
CA VAL A 275 -9.38 -27.05 12.25
C VAL A 275 -8.43 -28.24 12.11
N GLU A 276 -7.67 -28.28 11.02
CA GLU A 276 -6.49 -29.14 10.87
C GLU A 276 -5.22 -28.28 10.88
N ARG A 277 -4.22 -28.65 11.68
CA ARG A 277 -2.90 -28.01 11.61
C ARG A 277 -2.05 -28.69 10.56
N ALA A 278 -1.65 -27.95 9.53
CA ALA A 278 -0.72 -28.43 8.52
C ALA A 278 0.70 -28.68 9.11
N PRO A 279 1.56 -29.51 8.47
CA PRO A 279 2.95 -29.73 8.92
C PRO A 279 3.78 -28.45 9.03
N THR A 280 3.53 -27.46 8.17
CA THR A 280 4.16 -26.13 8.24
C THR A 280 3.57 -25.22 9.32
N GLY A 281 2.50 -25.66 9.99
CA GLY A 281 1.90 -24.98 11.12
C GLY A 281 0.70 -24.08 10.83
N HIS A 282 0.29 -23.96 9.57
CA HIS A 282 -0.89 -23.22 9.14
C HIS A 282 -2.16 -23.88 9.68
N LEU A 283 -3.20 -23.08 9.92
CA LEU A 283 -4.52 -23.58 10.30
C LEU A 283 -5.38 -23.74 9.04
N LEU A 284 -5.87 -24.95 8.83
CA LEU A 284 -6.73 -25.30 7.70
C LEU A 284 -8.16 -25.49 8.20
N VAL A 285 -9.10 -24.91 7.47
CA VAL A 285 -10.55 -25.06 7.72
C VAL A 285 -11.23 -25.63 6.49
N LYS A 286 -12.33 -26.36 6.66
CA LYS A 286 -13.16 -26.74 5.51
C LYS A 286 -14.04 -25.57 5.08
N ALA A 287 -14.16 -25.38 3.77
CA ALA A 287 -15.05 -24.38 3.22
C ALA A 287 -15.96 -24.97 2.13
N ALA A 288 -17.13 -24.36 1.97
CA ALA A 288 -18.05 -24.66 0.89
C ALA A 288 -18.31 -23.41 0.04
N ILE A 289 -18.37 -23.57 -1.28
CA ILE A 289 -18.75 -22.49 -2.21
C ILE A 289 -20.03 -22.93 -2.90
N ASN A 290 -21.05 -22.06 -2.89
CA ASN A 290 -22.41 -22.36 -3.38
C ASN A 290 -22.94 -23.70 -2.81
N GLY A 291 -22.71 -23.95 -1.51
CA GLY A 291 -23.10 -25.18 -0.81
C GLY A 291 -22.28 -26.44 -1.16
N GLN A 292 -21.31 -26.38 -2.07
CA GLN A 292 -20.49 -27.53 -2.45
C GLN A 292 -19.18 -27.56 -1.65
N ASP A 293 -18.81 -28.73 -1.11
CA ASP A 293 -17.54 -28.91 -0.40
C ASP A 293 -16.36 -28.59 -1.34
N CYS A 294 -15.48 -27.70 -0.87
CA CYS A 294 -14.29 -27.24 -1.59
C CYS A 294 -13.00 -27.64 -0.91
N GLY A 295 -13.07 -28.54 0.09
CA GLY A 295 -11.91 -29.06 0.78
C GLY A 295 -11.29 -28.05 1.73
N TRP A 296 -9.96 -28.09 1.83
CA TRP A 296 -9.21 -27.32 2.82
C TRP A 296 -8.86 -25.93 2.33
N PHE A 297 -9.11 -24.94 3.16
CA PHE A 297 -8.74 -23.55 2.97
C PHE A 297 -7.77 -23.14 4.07
N ILE A 298 -6.78 -22.33 3.72
CA ILE A 298 -5.90 -21.71 4.72
C ILE A 298 -6.67 -20.57 5.39
N PHE A 299 -6.69 -20.53 6.72
CA PHE A 299 -7.22 -19.39 7.47
C PHE A 299 -6.11 -18.35 7.67
N ASP A 300 -6.19 -17.25 6.94
CA ASP A 300 -5.06 -16.34 6.72
C ASP A 300 -5.43 -14.87 6.91
N THR A 301 -5.05 -14.30 8.06
CA THR A 301 -5.22 -12.87 8.33
C THR A 301 -4.30 -11.99 7.46
N GLY A 302 -3.25 -12.57 6.86
CA GLY A 302 -2.35 -11.91 5.91
C GLY A 302 -2.91 -11.80 4.48
N ALA A 303 -4.01 -12.48 4.18
CA ALA A 303 -4.63 -12.46 2.86
C ALA A 303 -5.62 -11.30 2.71
N GLY A 304 -5.25 -10.27 1.92
CA GLY A 304 -6.10 -9.10 1.64
C GLY A 304 -7.35 -9.38 0.79
N ILE A 305 -7.55 -10.61 0.31
CA ILE A 305 -8.76 -11.04 -0.40
C ILE A 305 -8.96 -12.55 -0.19
N ASN A 306 -10.21 -13.00 -0.14
CA ASN A 306 -10.49 -14.43 -0.16
C ASN A 306 -10.03 -15.01 -1.51
N CYS A 307 -9.43 -16.20 -1.47
CA CYS A 307 -8.91 -16.83 -2.67
C CYS A 307 -9.56 -18.19 -2.91
N VAL A 308 -9.63 -18.57 -4.18
CA VAL A 308 -10.06 -19.90 -4.64
C VAL A 308 -8.98 -20.48 -5.56
N SER A 309 -8.71 -21.77 -5.43
CA SER A 309 -7.77 -22.44 -6.33
C SER A 309 -8.36 -22.53 -7.74
N LYS A 310 -7.49 -22.50 -8.74
CA LYS A 310 -7.90 -22.73 -10.14
C LYS A 310 -8.73 -24.01 -10.31
N ALA A 311 -8.32 -25.11 -9.67
CA ALA A 311 -9.01 -26.39 -9.75
C ALA A 311 -10.44 -26.34 -9.18
N VAL A 312 -10.65 -25.64 -8.06
CA VAL A 312 -11.99 -25.45 -7.48
C VAL A 312 -12.84 -24.54 -8.36
N ALA A 313 -12.29 -23.42 -8.84
CA ALA A 313 -13.01 -22.49 -9.72
C ALA A 313 -13.49 -23.16 -11.01
N GLU A 314 -12.64 -23.97 -11.64
CA GLU A 314 -12.98 -24.75 -12.85
C GLU A 314 -14.02 -25.83 -12.55
N ARG A 315 -13.85 -26.60 -11.46
CA ARG A 315 -14.80 -27.65 -11.04
C ARG A 315 -16.20 -27.09 -10.79
N LEU A 316 -16.30 -25.90 -10.21
CA LEU A 316 -17.56 -25.21 -9.95
C LEU A 316 -18.07 -24.38 -11.14
N SER A 317 -17.30 -24.30 -12.23
CA SER A 317 -17.63 -23.49 -13.41
C SER A 317 -17.93 -22.01 -13.07
N LEU A 318 -17.17 -21.44 -12.13
CA LEU A 318 -17.35 -20.05 -11.71
C LEU A 318 -17.11 -19.09 -12.89
N GLN A 319 -18.00 -18.12 -13.05
CA GLN A 319 -17.91 -17.15 -14.13
C GLN A 319 -17.09 -15.94 -13.68
N PRO A 320 -15.99 -15.60 -14.37
CA PRO A 320 -15.17 -14.45 -14.00
C PRO A 320 -15.94 -13.15 -14.26
N ILE A 321 -15.89 -12.23 -13.31
CA ILE A 321 -16.51 -10.90 -13.41
C ILE A 321 -15.48 -9.80 -13.75
N GLY A 322 -14.21 -10.18 -13.84
CA GLY A 322 -13.08 -9.30 -14.07
C GLY A 322 -11.76 -9.97 -13.70
N SER A 323 -10.68 -9.21 -13.70
CA SER A 323 -9.36 -9.67 -13.26
C SER A 323 -8.63 -8.57 -12.50
N VAL A 324 -7.82 -8.93 -11.51
CA VAL A 324 -7.07 -7.99 -10.68
C VAL A 324 -5.60 -8.37 -10.57
N PRO A 325 -4.69 -7.40 -10.40
CA PRO A 325 -3.32 -7.68 -10.02
C PRO A 325 -3.31 -8.28 -8.60
N ALA A 326 -2.89 -9.53 -8.48
CA ALA A 326 -2.59 -10.22 -7.25
C ALA A 326 -1.13 -9.98 -6.87
N ARG A 327 -0.88 -9.45 -5.67
CA ARG A 327 0.46 -9.26 -5.12
C ARG A 327 0.83 -10.43 -4.21
N GLY A 328 2.05 -10.92 -4.37
CA GLY A 328 2.65 -11.90 -3.45
C GLY A 328 4.13 -11.59 -3.18
N VAL A 329 4.81 -12.52 -2.51
CA VAL A 329 6.23 -12.46 -2.19
C VAL A 329 7.09 -12.24 -3.44
N GLY A 330 6.80 -12.92 -4.56
CA GLY A 330 7.64 -12.83 -5.75
C GLY A 330 7.15 -11.93 -6.88
N GLY A 331 6.08 -11.14 -6.68
CA GLY A 331 5.66 -10.11 -7.64
C GLY A 331 4.15 -9.97 -7.83
N VAL A 332 3.76 -9.47 -9.01
CA VAL A 332 2.36 -9.19 -9.41
C VAL A 332 1.93 -10.14 -10.54
N THR A 333 0.77 -10.78 -10.39
CA THR A 333 0.13 -11.59 -11.44
C THR A 333 -1.31 -11.12 -11.69
N HIS A 334 -1.85 -11.27 -12.90
CA HIS A 334 -3.28 -10.97 -13.12
C HIS A 334 -4.13 -12.21 -12.82
N SER A 335 -5.12 -12.05 -11.94
CA SER A 335 -5.92 -13.13 -11.41
C SER A 335 -7.40 -12.87 -11.65
N PRO A 336 -8.15 -13.83 -12.23
CA PRO A 336 -9.60 -13.74 -12.34
C PRO A 336 -10.28 -13.49 -10.99
N LEU A 337 -11.34 -12.69 -11.01
CA LEU A 337 -12.24 -12.50 -9.87
C LEU A 337 -13.58 -13.17 -10.12
N PHE A 338 -14.14 -13.71 -9.05
CA PHE A 338 -15.46 -14.33 -9.03
C PHE A 338 -16.32 -13.74 -7.92
N ARG A 339 -17.63 -13.79 -8.12
CA ARG A 339 -18.64 -13.50 -7.09
C ARG A 339 -19.61 -14.69 -7.01
N PRO A 340 -19.27 -15.74 -6.26
CA PRO A 340 -20.20 -16.83 -6.00
C PRO A 340 -21.41 -16.34 -5.20
N GLU A 341 -22.46 -17.15 -5.15
CA GLU A 341 -23.62 -16.90 -4.29
C GLU A 341 -23.19 -16.94 -2.82
N SER A 342 -22.32 -17.89 -2.44
CA SER A 342 -21.89 -18.02 -1.05
C SER A 342 -20.50 -18.64 -0.87
N LEU A 343 -19.81 -18.24 0.21
CA LEU A 343 -18.65 -18.92 0.82
C LEU A 343 -18.99 -19.25 2.29
N GLY A 344 -19.02 -20.52 2.65
CA GLY A 344 -19.34 -20.99 4.01
C GLY A 344 -18.15 -21.60 4.73
N VAL A 345 -17.96 -21.25 6.01
CA VAL A 345 -16.98 -21.84 6.94
C VAL A 345 -17.60 -21.92 8.33
N GLY A 346 -17.74 -23.14 8.85
CA GLY A 346 -18.38 -23.37 10.15
C GLY A 346 -19.79 -22.76 10.22
N PRO A 347 -20.12 -21.92 11.21
CA PRO A 347 -21.45 -21.31 11.33
C PRO A 347 -21.68 -20.16 10.35
N MET A 348 -20.62 -19.63 9.73
CA MET A 348 -20.69 -18.39 8.97
C MET A 348 -20.79 -18.66 7.48
N THR A 349 -21.72 -17.96 6.83
CA THR A 349 -21.83 -17.90 5.37
C THR A 349 -21.70 -16.45 4.92
N LEU A 350 -20.73 -16.19 4.04
CA LEU A 350 -20.56 -14.92 3.34
C LEU A 350 -21.29 -15.00 1.99
N HIS A 351 -22.30 -14.16 1.79
CA HIS A 351 -23.06 -14.05 0.55
C HIS A 351 -22.45 -12.98 -0.36
N ASP A 352 -22.47 -13.22 -1.67
CA ASP A 352 -21.98 -12.29 -2.71
C ASP A 352 -20.54 -11.77 -2.50
N GLY A 353 -19.73 -12.53 -1.74
CA GLY A 353 -18.34 -12.20 -1.43
C GLY A 353 -17.44 -12.38 -2.65
N LEU A 354 -16.41 -11.54 -2.78
CA LEU A 354 -15.41 -11.68 -3.84
C LEU A 354 -14.39 -12.77 -3.54
N LEU A 355 -14.08 -13.56 -4.56
CA LEU A 355 -12.98 -14.54 -4.57
C LEU A 355 -11.99 -14.22 -5.68
N MET A 356 -10.71 -14.28 -5.39
CA MET A 356 -9.63 -14.19 -6.37
C MET A 356 -9.07 -15.58 -6.70
N GLN A 357 -8.91 -15.88 -7.99
CA GLN A 357 -8.25 -17.11 -8.38
C GLN A 357 -6.76 -17.07 -8.07
N LEU A 358 -6.22 -18.10 -7.44
CA LEU A 358 -4.78 -18.30 -7.32
C LEU A 358 -4.37 -19.71 -7.76
N ASP A 359 -3.14 -19.82 -8.27
CA ASP A 359 -2.49 -21.13 -8.36
C ASP A 359 -1.87 -21.47 -7.01
N LEU A 360 -2.52 -22.40 -6.31
CA LEU A 360 -2.11 -22.87 -4.98
C LEU A 360 -1.47 -24.27 -5.02
N SER A 361 -1.25 -24.83 -6.22
CA SER A 361 -0.76 -26.20 -6.39
C SER A 361 0.58 -26.44 -5.69
N PHE A 362 1.46 -25.44 -5.70
CA PHE A 362 2.78 -25.46 -5.05
C PHE A 362 2.72 -25.64 -3.52
N LEU A 363 1.57 -25.36 -2.89
CA LEU A 363 1.39 -25.50 -1.44
C LEU A 363 0.99 -26.91 -1.00
N THR A 364 0.59 -27.77 -1.94
CA THR A 364 0.06 -29.11 -1.62
C THR A 364 1.06 -29.97 -0.87
N LEU A 365 2.28 -30.09 -1.39
CA LEU A 365 3.36 -30.87 -0.76
C LEU A 365 3.74 -30.34 0.63
N PRO A 366 4.05 -29.05 0.83
CA PRO A 366 4.41 -28.55 2.15
C PRO A 366 3.26 -28.60 3.17
N LEU A 367 2.01 -28.39 2.75
CA LEU A 367 0.85 -28.43 3.66
C LEU A 367 0.30 -29.84 3.90
N GLY A 368 0.68 -30.83 3.10
CA GLY A 368 0.18 -32.21 3.22
C GLY A 368 -1.30 -32.38 2.84
N ARG A 369 -1.89 -31.36 2.22
CA ARG A 369 -3.29 -31.29 1.79
C ARG A 369 -3.39 -30.51 0.49
N GLU A 370 -4.30 -30.92 -0.39
CA GLU A 370 -4.73 -30.07 -1.50
C GLU A 370 -5.52 -28.88 -0.94
N ILE A 371 -5.17 -27.68 -1.41
CA ILE A 371 -5.75 -26.43 -0.92
C ILE A 371 -6.76 -25.89 -1.95
N GLY A 372 -8.01 -25.81 -1.52
CA GLY A 372 -9.11 -25.26 -2.29
C GLY A 372 -9.15 -23.73 -2.31
N GLY A 373 -8.48 -23.07 -1.36
CA GLY A 373 -8.43 -21.61 -1.32
C GLY A 373 -7.85 -21.04 -0.03
N VAL A 374 -8.12 -19.75 0.19
CA VAL A 374 -7.68 -18.98 1.37
C VAL A 374 -8.86 -18.15 1.88
N VAL A 375 -9.13 -18.24 3.19
CA VAL A 375 -10.08 -17.39 3.90
C VAL A 375 -9.30 -16.19 4.43
N GLY A 376 -9.63 -14.99 3.95
CA GLY A 376 -8.91 -13.76 4.24
C GLY A 376 -9.84 -12.59 4.55
N PHE A 377 -9.36 -11.38 4.23
CA PHE A 377 -9.94 -10.12 4.68
C PHE A 377 -11.45 -10.00 4.48
N GLY A 378 -11.98 -10.28 3.27
CA GLY A 378 -13.40 -10.07 3.00
C GLY A 378 -14.33 -10.94 3.84
N PHE A 379 -13.85 -12.10 4.27
CA PHE A 379 -14.55 -12.96 5.22
C PHE A 379 -14.37 -12.45 6.66
N LEU A 380 -13.12 -12.20 7.07
CA LEU A 380 -12.80 -11.74 8.43
C LEU A 380 -13.45 -10.39 8.80
N MET A 381 -13.58 -9.48 7.83
CA MET A 381 -14.22 -8.17 7.94
C MET A 381 -15.74 -8.24 8.16
N ARG A 382 -16.32 -9.45 8.29
CA ARG A 382 -17.73 -9.71 8.62
C ARG A 382 -17.92 -10.57 9.86
N SER A 383 -16.85 -10.87 10.60
CA SER A 383 -16.89 -11.76 11.76
C SER A 383 -16.06 -11.21 12.91
N VAL A 384 -16.37 -11.69 14.13
CA VAL A 384 -15.36 -11.76 15.18
C VAL A 384 -14.73 -13.14 15.13
N ALA A 385 -13.42 -13.19 14.95
CA ALA A 385 -12.67 -14.44 14.85
C ALA A 385 -11.76 -14.61 16.07
N GLU A 386 -12.01 -15.64 16.85
CA GLU A 386 -11.06 -16.11 17.84
C GLU A 386 -10.11 -17.12 17.19
N VAL A 387 -8.80 -16.88 17.29
CA VAL A 387 -7.77 -17.71 16.67
C VAL A 387 -6.72 -18.06 17.71
N ASP A 388 -6.63 -19.34 18.06
CA ASP A 388 -5.58 -19.88 18.91
C ASP A 388 -4.65 -20.74 18.06
N MET A 389 -3.56 -20.12 17.61
CA MET A 389 -2.57 -20.84 16.82
C MET A 389 -1.78 -21.85 17.66
N GLY A 390 -1.72 -21.73 19.00
CA GLY A 390 -1.03 -22.67 19.89
C GLY A 390 -1.77 -23.98 20.02
N HIS A 391 -3.09 -23.92 20.19
CA HIS A 391 -3.99 -25.06 20.34
C HIS A 391 -4.69 -25.49 19.04
N ALA A 392 -4.48 -24.76 17.93
CA ALA A 392 -5.14 -25.00 16.64
C ALA A 392 -6.67 -24.96 16.74
N THR A 393 -7.20 -23.89 17.32
CA THR A 393 -8.65 -23.65 17.39
C THR A 393 -9.02 -22.34 16.73
N ILE A 394 -10.18 -22.32 16.08
CA ILE A 394 -10.78 -21.14 15.49
C ILE A 394 -12.25 -21.13 15.90
N ALA A 395 -12.76 -19.97 16.32
CA ALA A 395 -14.18 -19.74 16.51
C ALA A 395 -14.63 -18.49 15.76
N LEU A 396 -15.79 -18.56 15.11
CA LEU A 396 -16.37 -17.49 14.32
C LEU A 396 -17.70 -17.05 14.93
N HIS A 397 -17.83 -15.75 15.16
CA HIS A 397 -18.98 -15.17 15.86
C HIS A 397 -19.58 -14.01 15.08
N ASP A 398 -20.89 -13.83 15.25
CA ASP A 398 -21.61 -12.64 14.82
C ASP A 398 -21.08 -11.41 15.59
N PRO A 399 -20.54 -10.38 14.90
CA PRO A 399 -20.02 -9.18 15.55
C PRO A 399 -21.04 -8.42 16.40
N SER A 400 -22.34 -8.55 16.10
CA SER A 400 -23.40 -7.87 16.84
C SER A 400 -23.74 -8.53 18.18
N ALA A 401 -23.39 -9.80 18.36
CA ALA A 401 -23.72 -10.60 19.54
C ALA A 401 -22.49 -10.99 20.38
N TYR A 402 -21.27 -10.78 19.87
CA TYR A 402 -20.04 -11.20 20.54
C TYR A 402 -19.68 -10.33 21.75
N THR A 403 -19.28 -10.99 22.84
CA THR A 403 -18.69 -10.38 24.02
C THR A 403 -17.30 -10.96 24.27
N LEU A 404 -16.34 -10.12 24.63
CA LEU A 404 -15.00 -10.58 24.96
C LEU A 404 -15.01 -11.22 26.36
N ASP A 405 -14.71 -12.51 26.41
CA ASP A 405 -14.72 -13.27 27.67
C ASP A 405 -13.50 -12.97 28.57
N ALA A 406 -12.35 -12.65 27.96
CA ALA A 406 -11.10 -12.37 28.66
C ALA A 406 -10.18 -11.46 27.84
N GLY A 407 -9.30 -10.72 28.54
CA GLY A 407 -8.38 -9.76 27.95
C GLY A 407 -8.99 -8.38 27.78
N GLU A 408 -8.27 -7.50 27.08
CA GLU A 408 -8.67 -6.12 26.85
C GLU A 408 -8.66 -5.81 25.35
N TRP A 409 -9.61 -5.00 24.91
CA TRP A 409 -9.64 -4.49 23.55
C TRP A 409 -8.51 -3.48 23.34
N SER A 410 -7.78 -3.68 22.26
CA SER A 410 -6.79 -2.77 21.68
C SER A 410 -7.22 -2.39 20.27
N GLY A 411 -6.83 -1.21 19.80
CA GLY A 411 -7.05 -0.83 18.39
C GLY A 411 -6.15 -1.63 17.46
N VAL A 412 -6.68 -2.00 16.28
CA VAL A 412 -5.88 -2.59 15.19
C VAL A 412 -5.97 -1.70 13.95
N GLU A 413 -4.83 -1.42 13.34
CA GLU A 413 -4.79 -0.70 12.08
C GLU A 413 -5.06 -1.70 10.94
N ILE A 414 -6.01 -1.42 10.04
CA ILE A 414 -6.21 -2.22 8.83
C ILE A 414 -5.55 -1.45 7.68
N THR A 415 -4.53 -2.04 7.10
CA THR A 415 -3.67 -1.43 6.07
C THR A 415 -3.34 -2.48 5.02
N ASP A 416 -3.54 -2.15 3.73
CA ASP A 416 -3.54 -3.12 2.63
C ASP A 416 -4.45 -4.34 2.93
N ARG A 417 -5.56 -4.13 3.65
CA ARG A 417 -6.52 -5.17 4.07
C ARG A 417 -5.94 -6.23 5.02
N VAL A 418 -4.83 -5.93 5.69
CA VAL A 418 -4.19 -6.81 6.69
C VAL A 418 -4.17 -6.10 8.05
N PRO A 419 -4.46 -6.78 9.18
CA PRO A 419 -4.37 -6.20 10.51
C PRO A 419 -2.92 -5.93 10.88
N ALA A 420 -2.65 -4.75 11.42
CA ALA A 420 -1.34 -4.33 11.89
C ALA A 420 -1.42 -3.69 13.28
N VAL A 421 -0.40 -3.96 14.09
CA VAL A 421 -0.29 -3.45 15.46
C VAL A 421 1.11 -2.93 15.72
N ARG A 422 1.22 -1.99 16.66
CA ARG A 422 2.51 -1.50 17.11
C ARG A 422 3.18 -2.51 18.04
N ALA A 423 4.48 -2.71 17.84
CA ALA A 423 5.34 -3.51 18.70
C ALA A 423 6.69 -2.81 18.88
N SER A 424 7.37 -3.13 19.98
CA SER A 424 8.69 -2.60 20.29
C SER A 424 9.74 -3.71 20.27
N PHE A 425 10.98 -3.37 19.93
CA PHE A 425 12.10 -4.29 19.83
C PHE A 425 13.41 -3.58 20.16
N ASP A 426 14.51 -4.34 20.24
CA ASP A 426 15.83 -3.88 20.66
C ASP A 426 16.34 -2.59 19.99
N GLN A 427 15.89 -2.29 18.78
CA GLN A 427 16.31 -1.14 17.98
C GLN A 427 15.20 -0.09 17.74
N GLY A 428 14.01 -0.22 18.34
CA GLY A 428 12.96 0.80 18.27
C GLY A 428 11.53 0.28 18.37
N GLU A 429 10.61 1.00 17.76
CA GLU A 429 9.19 0.61 17.63
C GLU A 429 8.81 0.56 16.15
N GLY A 430 7.84 -0.27 15.82
CA GLY A 430 7.35 -0.40 14.45
C GLY A 430 5.90 -0.88 14.36
N LEU A 431 5.32 -0.75 13.18
CA LEU A 431 3.99 -1.25 12.83
C LEU A 431 4.12 -2.59 12.11
N PHE A 432 3.55 -3.65 12.68
CA PHE A 432 3.71 -5.01 12.19
C PHE A 432 2.38 -5.66 11.84
N ARG A 433 2.32 -6.31 10.68
CA ARG A 433 1.17 -7.11 10.24
C ARG A 433 1.06 -8.40 11.04
N LEU A 434 -0.15 -8.79 11.39
CA LEU A 434 -0.44 -10.07 12.03
C LEU A 434 -0.89 -11.06 10.96
N ASP A 435 -0.10 -12.10 10.74
CA ASP A 435 -0.20 -12.96 9.57
C ASP A 435 -0.27 -14.44 10.00
N THR A 436 -1.50 -14.97 10.12
CA THR A 436 -1.70 -16.38 10.47
C THR A 436 -1.30 -17.34 9.34
N GLY A 437 -1.13 -16.84 8.11
CA GLY A 437 -0.58 -17.54 6.97
C GLY A 437 0.96 -17.54 6.90
N ALA A 438 1.65 -16.84 7.79
CA ALA A 438 3.10 -16.87 7.87
C ALA A 438 3.60 -17.90 8.89
N ASN A 439 4.50 -18.80 8.48
CA ASN A 439 5.13 -19.78 9.37
C ASN A 439 6.37 -19.24 10.10
N THR A 440 6.90 -18.09 9.69
CA THR A 440 8.04 -17.44 10.35
C THR A 440 7.61 -16.77 11.65
N ALA A 441 8.56 -16.44 12.53
CA ALA A 441 8.26 -15.72 13.76
C ALA A 441 8.06 -14.22 13.48
N LEU A 442 9.10 -13.59 12.93
CA LEU A 442 9.12 -12.17 12.59
C LEU A 442 9.90 -11.98 11.29
N THR A 443 9.34 -11.18 10.38
CA THR A 443 9.99 -10.81 9.12
C THR A 443 9.98 -9.30 8.96
N PHE A 444 11.14 -8.65 8.97
CA PHE A 444 11.27 -7.22 8.67
C PHE A 444 11.25 -6.96 7.17
N HIS A 445 10.56 -5.89 6.78
CA HIS A 445 10.51 -5.43 5.38
C HIS A 445 11.81 -4.73 5.00
N ALA A 446 12.19 -4.81 3.72
CA ALA A 446 13.48 -4.31 3.25
C ALA A 446 13.70 -2.80 3.54
N PRO A 447 12.70 -1.91 3.37
CA PRO A 447 12.83 -0.50 3.71
C PRO A 447 13.17 -0.25 5.18
N THR A 448 12.59 -1.03 6.11
CA THR A 448 12.88 -0.91 7.54
C THR A 448 14.26 -1.47 7.87
N VAL A 449 14.68 -2.57 7.24
CA VAL A 449 16.03 -3.12 7.38
C VAL A 449 17.09 -2.08 7.01
N GLU A 450 16.90 -1.37 5.90
CA GLU A 450 17.81 -0.32 5.43
C GLU A 450 17.74 0.92 6.34
N ARG A 451 16.54 1.46 6.56
CA ARG A 451 16.32 2.70 7.32
C ARG A 451 16.84 2.61 8.76
N MET A 452 16.62 1.48 9.42
CA MET A 452 17.05 1.25 10.81
C MET A 452 18.40 0.52 10.92
N LYS A 453 19.03 0.19 9.79
CA LYS A 453 20.31 -0.54 9.75
C LYS A 453 20.31 -1.82 10.59
N LEU A 454 19.22 -2.60 10.48
CA LEU A 454 18.97 -3.75 11.37
C LEU A 454 20.03 -4.86 11.29
N LEU A 455 20.88 -4.85 10.25
CA LEU A 455 21.97 -5.80 10.04
C LEU A 455 23.30 -5.35 10.63
N ASP A 456 23.46 -4.07 10.99
CA ASP A 456 24.74 -3.53 11.46
C ASP A 456 25.13 -4.18 12.79
N GLY A 457 26.30 -4.80 12.82
CA GLY A 457 26.80 -5.52 14.00
C GLY A 457 26.05 -6.82 14.33
N ARG A 458 25.06 -7.23 13.51
CA ARG A 458 24.26 -8.44 13.75
C ARG A 458 24.87 -9.65 13.07
N THR A 459 25.04 -10.74 13.81
CA THR A 459 25.41 -12.04 13.22
C THR A 459 24.22 -12.59 12.45
N THR A 460 24.40 -12.86 11.16
CA THR A 460 23.32 -13.33 10.27
C THR A 460 23.77 -14.45 9.35
N THR A 461 22.80 -15.20 8.82
CA THR A 461 22.99 -16.24 7.80
C THR A 461 22.12 -15.94 6.58
N ASP A 462 22.56 -16.36 5.40
CA ASP A 462 21.76 -16.24 4.17
C ASP A 462 20.55 -17.17 4.23
N THR A 463 19.39 -16.64 3.83
CA THR A 463 18.15 -17.40 3.73
C THR A 463 17.29 -16.87 2.57
N MET A 464 16.16 -17.53 2.31
CA MET A 464 15.16 -17.12 1.34
C MET A 464 13.79 -17.01 2.02
N LEU A 465 13.01 -15.99 1.64
CA LEU A 465 11.59 -15.88 1.97
C LEU A 465 10.78 -16.36 0.77
N GLY A 466 9.81 -17.25 0.98
CA GLY A 466 8.95 -17.78 -0.08
C GLY A 466 7.48 -17.45 0.13
N GLY A 467 6.72 -17.38 -0.96
CA GLY A 467 5.26 -17.24 -0.94
C GLY A 467 4.68 -17.17 -2.34
N VAL A 468 3.43 -16.68 -2.46
CA VAL A 468 2.77 -16.49 -3.76
C VAL A 468 3.65 -15.60 -4.66
N GLY A 469 3.83 -16.00 -5.92
CA GLY A 469 4.65 -15.26 -6.88
C GLY A 469 6.15 -15.54 -6.86
N GLY A 470 6.69 -16.26 -5.86
CA GLY A 470 8.10 -16.70 -5.85
C GLY A 470 8.83 -16.53 -4.51
N ALA A 471 10.16 -16.46 -4.56
CA ALA A 471 11.02 -16.31 -3.39
C ALA A 471 12.01 -15.14 -3.56
N ILE A 472 12.37 -14.49 -2.45
CA ILE A 472 13.32 -13.38 -2.39
C ILE A 472 14.45 -13.65 -1.40
N LYS A 473 15.59 -13.00 -1.59
CA LYS A 473 16.74 -13.08 -0.69
C LYS A 473 16.47 -12.38 0.64
N ALA A 474 16.93 -13.02 1.71
CA ALA A 474 16.82 -12.49 3.06
C ALA A 474 18.03 -12.90 3.91
N LYS A 475 18.14 -12.31 5.10
CA LYS A 475 19.05 -12.73 6.17
C LYS A 475 18.25 -13.27 7.35
N ALA A 476 18.71 -14.35 7.96
CA ALA A 476 18.20 -14.81 9.26
C ALA A 476 19.14 -14.36 10.38
N GLY A 477 18.58 -13.89 11.48
CA GLY A 477 19.30 -13.51 12.69
C GLY A 477 18.41 -13.54 13.93
N THR A 478 18.87 -12.93 15.01
CA THR A 478 18.16 -12.92 16.29
C THR A 478 18.10 -11.50 16.83
N LEU A 479 16.92 -11.05 17.27
CA LEU A 479 16.73 -9.84 18.08
C LEU A 479 17.02 -10.14 19.54
N GLU A 480 17.56 -9.17 20.28
CA GLU A 480 17.73 -9.33 21.73
C GLU A 480 16.37 -9.47 22.41
N TRP A 481 15.38 -8.66 21.98
CA TRP A 481 14.03 -8.75 22.50
C TRP A 481 12.98 -8.16 21.55
N PHE A 482 11.73 -8.58 21.73
CA PHE A 482 10.54 -8.09 21.03
C PHE A 482 9.33 -8.08 21.98
N THR A 483 8.54 -7.01 21.99
CA THR A 483 7.38 -6.85 22.87
C THR A 483 6.12 -6.56 22.08
N ILE A 484 5.09 -7.39 22.27
CA ILE A 484 3.77 -7.28 21.64
C ILE A 484 2.70 -7.85 22.56
N GLY A 485 1.49 -7.28 22.54
CA GLY A 485 0.37 -7.80 23.36
C GLY A 485 0.68 -7.83 24.86
N GLY A 486 1.53 -6.92 25.33
CA GLY A 486 2.02 -6.88 26.71
C GLY A 486 2.92 -8.05 27.11
N GLN A 487 3.43 -8.84 26.16
CA GLN A 487 4.42 -9.90 26.40
C GLN A 487 5.74 -9.54 25.75
N ARG A 488 6.83 -9.77 26.48
CA ARG A 488 8.21 -9.63 26.01
C ARG A 488 8.80 -10.99 25.70
N LEU A 489 9.38 -11.13 24.52
CA LEU A 489 10.06 -12.32 24.02
C LEU A 489 11.55 -12.01 23.92
N GLU A 490 12.39 -12.78 24.61
CA GLU A 490 13.85 -12.63 24.57
C GLU A 490 14.44 -13.51 23.46
N LYS A 491 15.55 -13.07 22.87
CA LYS A 491 16.32 -13.82 21.84
C LYS A 491 15.45 -14.34 20.70
N LEU A 492 14.61 -13.46 20.16
CA LEU A 492 13.63 -13.81 19.14
C LEU A 492 14.30 -13.99 17.77
N ALA A 493 14.06 -15.12 17.11
CA ALA A 493 14.47 -15.32 15.72
C ALA A 493 13.73 -14.36 14.78
N ALA A 494 14.46 -13.69 13.89
CA ALA A 494 13.92 -12.76 12.91
C ALA A 494 14.55 -12.97 11.54
N THR A 495 13.76 -12.71 10.50
CA THR A 495 14.20 -12.67 9.11
C THR A 495 14.17 -11.23 8.60
N PHE A 496 15.16 -10.84 7.81
CA PHE A 496 15.35 -9.49 7.30
C PHE A 496 15.34 -9.55 5.77
N ALA A 497 14.31 -9.01 5.12
CA ALA A 497 14.23 -8.96 3.67
C ALA A 497 15.34 -8.05 3.10
N LEU A 498 15.95 -8.47 1.98
CA LEU A 498 17.00 -7.69 1.30
C LEU A 498 16.53 -7.07 -0.02
N GLU A 499 15.41 -7.54 -0.56
CA GLU A 499 14.88 -7.09 -1.84
C GLU A 499 13.61 -6.26 -1.62
N ASN A 500 13.58 -5.05 -2.16
CA ASN A 500 12.42 -4.17 -2.14
C ASN A 500 11.39 -4.62 -3.20
N LYS A 501 10.77 -5.78 -2.99
CA LYS A 501 9.81 -6.41 -3.91
C LYS A 501 8.60 -6.99 -3.19
N GLY A 502 7.46 -6.96 -3.88
CA GLY A 502 6.25 -7.65 -3.44
C GLY A 502 5.73 -7.15 -2.10
N ALA A 503 5.21 -8.07 -1.28
CA ALA A 503 4.61 -7.77 0.01
C ALA A 503 5.61 -7.23 1.08
N PHE A 504 6.92 -7.33 0.85
CA PHE A 504 7.98 -6.92 1.79
C PHE A 504 8.65 -5.59 1.45
N ALA A 505 8.02 -4.83 0.54
CA ALA A 505 8.52 -3.57 -0.01
C ALA A 505 7.91 -2.32 0.64
N ASN A 506 6.97 -2.48 1.58
CA ASN A 506 6.16 -1.38 2.09
C ASN A 506 6.82 -0.66 3.29
N PRO A 507 7.44 0.54 3.15
CA PRO A 507 7.98 1.36 4.24
C PRO A 507 6.99 1.79 5.32
N ASP A 508 5.68 1.74 5.07
CA ASP A 508 4.69 2.04 6.10
C ASP A 508 4.47 0.87 7.08
N ILE A 509 5.05 -0.29 6.77
CA ILE A 509 4.97 -1.51 7.55
C ILE A 509 6.39 -2.00 7.85
N ASP A 510 6.70 -2.14 9.13
CA ASP A 510 8.03 -2.54 9.56
C ASP A 510 8.27 -4.04 9.42
N GLY A 511 7.21 -4.85 9.47
CA GLY A 511 7.32 -6.30 9.30
C GLY A 511 6.01 -7.07 9.34
N ASN A 512 6.13 -8.39 9.18
CA ASN A 512 5.07 -9.37 9.44
C ASN A 512 5.44 -10.21 10.66
N ILE A 513 4.44 -10.47 11.52
CA ILE A 513 4.47 -11.35 12.67
C ILE A 513 3.67 -12.59 12.31
N GLY A 514 4.34 -13.75 12.33
CA GLY A 514 3.73 -15.02 11.98
C GLY A 514 3.63 -15.98 13.15
N ALA A 515 3.35 -17.24 12.82
CA ALA A 515 3.03 -18.31 13.76
C ALA A 515 4.08 -18.48 14.89
N GLY A 516 5.36 -18.16 14.66
CA GLY A 516 6.39 -18.27 15.71
C GLY A 516 6.17 -17.34 16.90
N ILE A 517 5.40 -16.27 16.74
CA ILE A 517 5.00 -15.35 17.81
C ILE A 517 3.51 -15.51 18.14
N LEU A 518 2.64 -15.59 17.12
CA LEU A 518 1.19 -15.62 17.31
C LEU A 518 0.71 -16.81 18.14
N ARG A 519 1.45 -17.93 18.15
CA ARG A 519 1.15 -19.13 18.97
C ARG A 519 1.24 -18.92 20.48
N ASN A 520 1.76 -17.79 20.95
CA ASN A 520 1.79 -17.46 22.37
C ASN A 520 0.46 -16.86 22.87
N PHE A 521 -0.50 -16.64 21.96
CA PHE A 521 -1.77 -15.99 22.26
C PHE A 521 -2.95 -16.74 21.65
N LYS A 522 -4.09 -16.66 22.33
CA LYS A 522 -5.40 -16.64 21.69
C LYS A 522 -5.69 -15.21 21.25
N LEU A 523 -5.83 -15.00 19.96
CA LEU A 523 -6.12 -13.69 19.36
C LEU A 523 -7.61 -13.57 19.10
N VAL A 524 -8.20 -12.42 19.43
CA VAL A 524 -9.58 -12.10 19.05
C VAL A 524 -9.54 -10.95 18.07
N PHE A 525 -9.92 -11.20 16.82
CA PHE A 525 -10.00 -10.19 15.76
C PHE A 525 -11.44 -9.73 15.60
N ASP A 526 -11.69 -8.44 15.80
CA ASP A 526 -12.99 -7.80 15.53
C ASP A 526 -12.78 -6.67 14.51
N TYR A 527 -12.62 -7.09 13.25
CA TYR A 527 -12.38 -6.19 12.13
C TYR A 527 -13.53 -5.18 11.91
N PRO A 528 -14.83 -5.56 12.01
CA PRO A 528 -15.94 -4.61 11.90
C PRO A 528 -15.84 -3.40 12.83
N HIS A 529 -15.28 -3.60 14.03
CA HIS A 529 -15.05 -2.54 15.01
C HIS A 529 -13.59 -2.06 15.08
N GLN A 530 -12.71 -2.56 14.20
CA GLN A 530 -11.28 -2.24 14.13
C GLN A 530 -10.56 -2.35 15.47
N ARG A 531 -10.86 -3.43 16.20
CA ARG A 531 -10.25 -3.75 17.49
C ARG A 531 -9.84 -5.21 17.55
N MET A 532 -8.93 -5.51 18.45
CA MET A 532 -8.49 -6.88 18.72
C MET A 532 -8.07 -7.07 20.17
N ALA A 533 -7.98 -8.30 20.63
CA ALA A 533 -7.46 -8.64 21.95
C ALA A 533 -6.35 -9.69 21.86
N PHE A 534 -5.36 -9.56 22.74
CA PHE A 534 -4.33 -10.57 22.99
C PHE A 534 -4.66 -11.27 24.32
N ILE A 535 -4.98 -12.56 24.26
CA ILE A 535 -5.19 -13.38 25.45
C ILE A 535 -3.98 -14.31 25.56
N LYS A 536 -3.15 -14.07 26.57
CA LYS A 536 -1.92 -14.85 26.82
C LYS A 536 -2.28 -16.26 27.29
N HIS A 537 -1.50 -17.25 26.88
CA HIS A 537 -1.58 -18.60 27.44
C HIS A 537 -1.04 -18.68 28.88
#